data_AF-A0A9X0AJY8-F1
#
_entry.id   AF-A0A9X0AJY8-F1
#
_cell.length_a   1.000
_cell.length_b   1.000
_cell.length_c   1.000
_cell.angle_alpha   90.00
_cell.angle_beta   90.00
_cell.angle_gamma   90.00
#
_symmetry.space_group_name_H-M   'P 1'
#
loop_
_entity.id
_entity.type
_entity.pdbx_description
1 polymer ?
#
loop_
_entity_poly.entity_id
_entity_poly.type
_entity_poly.pdbx_seq_one_letter_code
_entity_poly.pdbx_strand_id
1 'polypeptide(L)'
;MSPNCCKAATCQERASIIDGLPPYAHGVYVGDQIRQRYPHLDSAFYLDNWPLAAPILVVLKPDMMYQLTQANQIPKDKGIRAFPKPLTGESDLVTLEGDTWKYWRAIFNPGFSAGHVSTLVPGMIEEIKIFKRLLRKHAKDGQMISLEEASLNLTIDIIGRVAM
;
A
#
# COMPACT_ATOMS: atom_id res chain seq x y z
N MET A 1 -18.17 -12.58 32.18
CA MET A 1 -18.53 -12.05 30.84
C MET A 1 -18.00 -13.04 29.82
N SER A 2 -18.87 -13.69 29.03
CA SER A 2 -18.46 -14.74 28.09
C SER A 2 -17.59 -14.16 26.96
N PRO A 3 -16.47 -14.80 26.57
CA PRO A 3 -15.58 -14.32 25.51
C PRO A 3 -16.28 -14.12 24.16
N ASN A 4 -17.46 -14.73 23.95
CA ASN A 4 -18.25 -14.58 22.74
C ASN A 4 -19.03 -13.25 22.67
N CYS A 5 -19.31 -12.61 23.81
CA CYS A 5 -20.07 -11.37 23.87
C CYS A 5 -19.20 -10.15 23.50
N CYS A 6 -17.94 -10.11 23.96
CA CYS A 6 -16.96 -9.10 23.51
C CYS A 6 -16.69 -9.21 22.01
N LYS A 7 -16.57 -10.43 21.47
CA LYS A 7 -16.30 -10.67 20.04
C LYS A 7 -17.42 -10.17 19.13
N ALA A 8 -18.68 -10.36 19.53
CA ALA A 8 -19.82 -9.87 18.77
C ALA A 8 -19.86 -8.33 18.71
N ALA A 9 -19.52 -7.66 19.82
CA ALA A 9 -19.50 -6.20 19.90
C ALA A 9 -18.42 -5.58 18.99
N THR A 10 -17.19 -6.10 19.00
CA THR A 10 -16.10 -5.58 18.15
C THR A 10 -16.39 -5.78 16.66
N CYS A 11 -16.98 -6.91 16.27
CA CYS A 11 -17.39 -7.16 14.88
C CYS A 11 -18.51 -6.22 14.43
N GLN A 12 -19.49 -5.94 15.30
CA GLN A 12 -20.62 -5.09 14.98
C GLN A 12 -20.22 -3.61 14.84
N GLU A 13 -19.32 -3.12 15.71
CA GLU A 13 -18.78 -1.76 15.58
C GLU A 13 -17.97 -1.59 14.29
N ARG A 14 -17.12 -2.56 13.94
CA ARG A 14 -16.37 -2.55 12.68
C ARG A 14 -17.29 -2.52 11.46
N ALA A 15 -18.34 -3.34 11.45
CA ALA A 15 -19.32 -3.36 10.37
C ALA A 15 -19.95 -1.97 10.18
N SER A 16 -20.35 -1.31 11.27
CA SER A 16 -20.93 0.05 11.20
C SER A 16 -19.99 1.10 10.62
N ILE A 17 -18.68 0.98 10.87
CA ILE A 17 -17.66 1.89 10.33
C ILE A 17 -17.46 1.62 8.83
N ILE A 18 -17.41 0.35 8.43
CA ILE A 18 -17.24 -0.05 7.03
C ILE A 18 -18.46 0.36 6.21
N ASP A 19 -19.68 0.18 6.75
CA ASP A 19 -20.93 0.55 6.10
C ASP A 19 -21.07 2.07 5.90
N GLY A 20 -20.37 2.87 6.72
CA GLY A 20 -20.31 4.32 6.59
C GLY A 20 -19.31 4.84 5.55
N LEU A 21 -18.43 3.96 5.01
CA LEU A 21 -17.47 4.36 4.00
C LEU A 21 -18.11 4.40 2.60
N PRO A 22 -17.66 5.31 1.72
CA PRO A 22 -18.05 5.28 0.32
C PRO A 22 -17.74 3.90 -0.30
N PRO A 23 -18.54 3.46 -1.28
CA PRO A 23 -18.21 2.29 -2.08
C PRO A 23 -16.77 2.39 -2.61
N TYR A 24 -16.04 1.27 -2.58
CA TYR A 24 -14.63 1.16 -3.02
C TYR A 24 -13.60 1.93 -2.17
N ALA A 25 -13.95 2.41 -0.98
CA ALA A 25 -12.96 2.97 -0.06
C ALA A 25 -11.87 1.95 0.28
N HIS A 26 -10.60 2.37 0.16
CA HIS A 26 -9.47 1.51 0.50
C HIS A 26 -9.47 1.15 2.00
N GLY A 27 -9.15 -0.10 2.34
CA GLY A 27 -9.24 -0.59 3.72
C GLY A 27 -8.37 0.18 4.74
N VAL A 28 -7.35 0.90 4.27
CA VAL A 28 -6.49 1.77 5.11
C VAL A 28 -7.28 2.89 5.80
N TYR A 29 -8.40 3.33 5.24
CA TYR A 29 -9.22 4.38 5.85
C TYR A 29 -9.92 3.91 7.13
N VAL A 30 -10.11 2.60 7.32
CA VAL A 30 -10.78 2.05 8.51
C VAL A 30 -10.05 2.46 9.79
N GLY A 31 -8.71 2.46 9.80
CA GLY A 31 -7.93 2.88 10.97
C GLY A 31 -8.17 4.34 11.34
N ASP A 32 -8.24 5.23 10.35
CA ASP A 32 -8.54 6.64 10.58
C ASP A 32 -10.00 6.87 11.01
N GLN A 33 -10.96 6.16 10.43
CA GLN A 33 -12.37 6.25 10.86
C GLN A 33 -12.55 5.82 12.32
N ILE A 34 -11.87 4.75 12.76
CA ILE A 34 -11.87 4.32 14.15
C ILE A 34 -11.30 5.42 15.06
N ARG A 35 -10.18 6.03 14.67
CA ARG A 35 -9.56 7.15 15.41
C ARG A 35 -10.51 8.35 15.52
N GLN A 36 -11.22 8.71 14.45
CA GLN A 36 -12.18 9.82 14.48
C GLN A 36 -13.38 9.51 15.39
N ARG A 37 -13.86 8.27 15.39
CA ARG A 37 -14.97 7.82 16.23
C ARG A 37 -14.59 7.73 17.71
N TYR A 38 -13.34 7.36 17.99
CA TYR A 38 -12.79 7.18 19.33
C TYR A 38 -11.54 8.04 19.53
N PRO A 39 -11.69 9.34 19.83
CA PRO A 39 -10.56 10.28 19.90
C PRO A 39 -9.49 9.94 20.95
N HIS A 40 -9.81 9.09 21.93
CA HIS A 40 -8.86 8.61 22.93
C HIS A 40 -7.87 7.57 22.37
N LEU A 41 -8.16 6.97 21.20
CA LEU A 41 -7.27 6.07 20.47
C LEU A 41 -6.34 6.85 19.54
N ASP A 42 -5.65 7.86 20.06
CA ASP A 42 -4.84 8.82 19.29
C ASP A 42 -3.38 8.41 19.07
N SER A 43 -2.96 7.29 19.65
CA SER A 43 -1.56 6.87 19.75
C SER A 43 -1.30 5.56 19.03
N ALA A 44 -1.77 4.46 19.61
CA ALA A 44 -1.80 3.16 18.99
C ALA A 44 -2.96 2.35 19.57
N PHE A 45 -3.51 1.45 18.77
CA PHE A 45 -4.57 0.55 19.22
C PHE A 45 -4.51 -0.80 18.50
N TYR A 46 -4.98 -1.83 19.17
CA TYR A 46 -5.14 -3.15 18.56
C TYR A 46 -6.49 -3.24 17.86
N LEU A 47 -6.46 -3.67 16.61
CA LEU A 47 -7.63 -4.04 15.85
C LEU A 47 -7.70 -5.56 15.76
N ASP A 48 -8.65 -6.15 16.51
CA ASP A 48 -8.92 -7.59 16.43
C ASP A 48 -9.79 -7.88 15.21
N ASN A 49 -9.18 -8.50 14.20
CA ASN A 49 -9.81 -8.85 12.93
C ASN A 49 -10.29 -10.31 12.90
N TRP A 50 -10.30 -11.03 14.02
CA TRP A 50 -10.77 -12.41 14.04
C TRP A 50 -12.22 -12.53 13.53
N PRO A 51 -12.55 -13.51 12.68
CA PRO A 51 -11.71 -14.60 12.18
C PRO A 51 -11.02 -14.32 10.83
N LEU A 52 -11.09 -13.09 10.30
CA LEU A 52 -10.61 -12.75 8.96
C LEU A 52 -9.09 -12.65 8.87
N ALA A 53 -8.46 -12.12 9.92
CA ALA A 53 -7.01 -11.95 9.96
C ALA A 53 -6.49 -11.96 11.40
N ALA A 54 -5.17 -12.09 11.55
CA ALA A 54 -4.51 -11.87 12.82
C ALA A 54 -4.74 -10.43 13.31
N PRO A 55 -4.74 -10.19 14.64
CA PRO A 55 -4.84 -8.86 15.19
C PRO A 55 -3.76 -7.92 14.64
N ILE A 56 -4.15 -6.70 14.29
CA ILE A 56 -3.26 -5.68 13.73
C ILE A 56 -3.03 -4.59 14.78
N LEU A 57 -1.77 -4.22 15.01
CA LEU A 57 -1.45 -3.00 15.76
C LEU A 57 -1.48 -1.81 14.81
N VAL A 58 -2.45 -0.92 14.99
CA VAL A 58 -2.50 0.37 14.29
C VAL A 58 -1.73 1.39 15.10
N VAL A 59 -0.73 2.03 14.48
CA VAL A 59 0.10 3.06 15.12
C VAL A 59 -0.10 4.38 14.38
N LEU A 60 -0.34 5.45 15.12
CA LEU A 60 -0.71 6.76 14.61
C LEU A 60 0.31 7.85 14.93
N LYS A 61 1.07 7.71 16.04
CA LYS A 61 2.07 8.70 16.43
C LYS A 61 3.40 8.51 15.66
N PRO A 62 3.99 9.59 15.09
CA PRO A 62 5.21 9.48 14.27
C PRO A 62 6.44 8.91 14.98
N ASP A 63 6.62 9.23 16.26
CA ASP A 63 7.71 8.71 17.09
C ASP A 63 7.61 7.18 17.26
N MET A 64 6.41 6.66 17.51
CA MET A 64 6.15 5.22 17.56
C MET A 64 6.35 4.56 16.19
N MET A 65 5.90 5.17 15.09
CA MET A 65 6.13 4.66 13.74
C MET A 65 7.63 4.55 13.43
N TYR A 66 8.42 5.56 13.83
CA TYR A 66 9.87 5.54 13.67
C TYR A 66 10.50 4.36 14.43
N GLN A 67 10.06 4.11 15.66
CA GLN A 67 10.53 2.96 16.44
C GLN A 67 10.25 1.63 15.73
N LEU A 68 9.09 1.48 15.10
CA LEU A 68 8.70 0.23 14.44
C LEU A 68 9.32 0.03 13.06
N THR A 69 9.57 1.12 12.31
CA THR A 69 9.93 1.03 10.89
C THR A 69 11.40 1.36 10.59
N GLN A 70 12.07 2.13 11.45
CA GLN A 70 13.42 2.64 11.19
C GLN A 70 14.40 2.33 12.32
N ALA A 71 14.01 2.58 13.57
CA ALA A 71 14.92 2.43 14.71
C ALA A 71 15.24 0.96 15.00
N ASN A 72 14.24 0.10 14.85
CA ASN A 72 14.34 -1.33 15.14
C ASN A 72 14.11 -2.15 13.88
N GLN A 73 14.89 -3.22 13.71
CA GLN A 73 14.71 -4.20 12.64
C GLN A 73 13.66 -5.24 13.05
N ILE A 74 12.38 -4.83 13.01
CA ILE A 74 11.28 -5.75 13.27
C ILE A 74 11.11 -6.67 12.04
N PRO A 75 11.02 -7.99 12.21
CA PRO A 75 10.75 -8.91 11.10
C PRO A 75 9.45 -8.56 10.39
N LYS A 76 9.41 -8.74 9.08
CA LYS A 76 8.20 -8.57 8.28
C LYS A 76 7.16 -9.60 8.72
N ASP A 77 5.90 -9.20 8.70
CA ASP A 77 4.79 -10.09 9.01
C ASP A 77 4.77 -11.32 8.07
N LYS A 78 4.39 -12.48 8.61
CA LYS A 78 4.35 -13.73 7.83
C LYS A 78 3.35 -13.67 6.69
N GLY A 79 2.26 -12.93 6.84
CA GLY A 79 1.26 -12.70 5.79
C GLY A 79 1.84 -11.98 4.57
N ILE A 80 2.78 -11.05 4.78
CA ILE A 80 3.46 -10.34 3.68
C ILE A 80 4.29 -11.30 2.82
N ARG A 81 4.81 -12.39 3.40
CA ARG A 81 5.58 -13.41 2.65
C ARG A 81 4.68 -14.38 1.90
N ALA A 82 3.49 -14.68 2.45
CA ALA A 82 2.58 -15.66 1.86
C ALA A 82 2.08 -15.26 0.47
N PHE A 83 1.81 -13.97 0.25
CA PHE A 83 1.31 -13.45 -1.02
C PHE A 83 2.31 -13.56 -2.20
N PRO A 84 3.57 -13.07 -2.09
CA PRO A 84 4.54 -13.16 -3.18
C PRO A 84 5.20 -14.53 -3.32
N LYS A 85 5.14 -15.41 -2.31
CA LYS A 85 5.78 -16.72 -2.33
C LYS A 85 5.52 -17.55 -3.60
N PRO A 86 4.29 -17.66 -4.13
CA PRO A 86 4.04 -18.39 -5.38
C PRO A 86 4.68 -17.74 -6.62
N LEU A 87 4.98 -16.44 -6.58
CA LEU A 87 5.52 -15.67 -7.69
C LEU A 87 7.06 -15.66 -7.70
N THR A 88 7.67 -15.49 -6.52
CA THR A 88 9.10 -15.21 -6.39
C THR A 88 9.86 -16.24 -5.57
N GLY A 89 9.17 -17.21 -4.94
CA GLY A 89 9.79 -18.17 -4.04
C GLY A 89 10.47 -17.53 -2.83
N GLU A 90 9.98 -16.36 -2.38
CA GLU A 90 10.58 -15.55 -1.29
C GLU A 90 11.99 -15.01 -1.64
N SER A 91 12.33 -14.93 -2.92
CA SER A 91 13.62 -14.43 -3.42
C SER A 91 13.47 -13.04 -4.06
N ASP A 92 12.82 -12.12 -3.35
CA ASP A 92 12.56 -10.75 -3.82
C ASP A 92 12.85 -9.71 -2.72
N LEU A 93 13.08 -8.45 -3.09
CA LEU A 93 13.41 -7.39 -2.13
C LEU A 93 12.28 -7.09 -1.12
N VAL A 94 11.03 -7.47 -1.42
CA VAL A 94 9.88 -7.28 -0.52
C VAL A 94 9.87 -8.34 0.57
N THR A 95 10.35 -9.56 0.32
CA THR A 95 10.38 -10.67 1.30
C THR A 95 11.74 -10.86 1.98
N LEU A 96 12.85 -10.58 1.31
CA LEU A 96 14.19 -10.73 1.86
C LEU A 96 14.41 -9.86 3.11
N GLU A 97 15.24 -10.34 4.04
CA GLU A 97 15.62 -9.65 5.28
C GLU A 97 17.12 -9.72 5.54
N GLY A 98 17.58 -8.98 6.56
CA GLY A 98 18.95 -9.04 7.05
C GLY A 98 20.00 -8.74 5.98
N ASP A 99 21.11 -9.47 6.04
CA ASP A 99 22.25 -9.22 5.15
C ASP A 99 21.97 -9.63 3.70
N THR A 100 21.14 -10.64 3.46
CA THR A 100 20.71 -11.02 2.10
C THR A 100 19.93 -9.88 1.45
N TRP A 101 19.00 -9.26 2.18
CA TRP A 101 18.30 -8.07 1.69
C TRP A 101 19.27 -6.91 1.45
N LYS A 102 20.20 -6.61 2.37
CA LYS A 102 21.18 -5.53 2.20
C LYS A 102 22.03 -5.72 0.94
N TYR A 103 22.51 -6.94 0.71
CA TYR A 103 23.31 -7.29 -0.46
C TYR A 103 22.55 -7.01 -1.76
N TRP A 104 21.36 -7.58 -1.91
CA TRP A 104 20.56 -7.36 -3.12
C TRP A 104 20.12 -5.91 -3.26
N ARG A 105 19.73 -5.25 -2.16
CA ARG A 105 19.35 -3.83 -2.18
C ARG A 105 20.49 -2.95 -2.68
N ALA A 106 21.73 -3.23 -2.26
CA ALA A 106 22.91 -2.50 -2.72
C ALA A 106 23.14 -2.65 -4.23
N ILE A 107 22.89 -3.83 -4.80
CA ILE A 107 22.97 -4.09 -6.24
C ILE A 107 21.91 -3.29 -7.02
N PHE A 108 20.67 -3.21 -6.51
CA PHE A 108 19.58 -2.51 -7.19
C PHE A 108 19.61 -0.98 -7.02
N ASN A 109 20.12 -0.46 -5.90
CA ASN A 109 20.07 0.98 -5.57
C ASN A 109 20.60 1.93 -6.66
N PRO A 110 21.68 1.63 -7.42
CA PRO A 110 22.16 2.49 -8.51
C PRO A 110 21.09 2.78 -9.57
N GLY A 111 20.26 1.78 -9.92
CA GLY A 111 19.15 1.92 -10.86
C GLY A 111 18.00 2.79 -10.34
N PHE A 112 17.98 3.12 -9.04
CA PHE A 112 17.00 4.03 -8.44
C PHE A 112 17.65 5.32 -7.92
N SER A 113 18.91 5.59 -8.29
CA SER A 113 19.60 6.82 -7.91
C SER A 113 18.95 8.04 -8.59
N ALA A 114 18.93 9.18 -7.90
CA ALA A 114 18.35 10.42 -8.45
C ALA A 114 19.00 10.83 -9.79
N GLY A 115 20.30 10.60 -9.93
CA GLY A 115 21.04 10.84 -11.18
C GLY A 115 20.52 9.98 -12.33
N HIS A 116 20.42 8.66 -12.11
CA HIS A 116 19.90 7.75 -13.14
C HIS A 116 18.42 8.04 -13.45
N VAL A 117 17.56 8.21 -12.44
CA VAL A 117 16.14 8.54 -12.63
C VAL A 117 15.98 9.81 -13.47
N SER A 118 16.81 10.83 -13.24
CA SER A 118 16.77 12.06 -14.04
C SER A 118 17.07 11.83 -15.53
N THR A 119 17.94 10.87 -15.87
CA THR A 119 18.21 10.51 -17.27
C THR A 119 17.04 9.81 -17.96
N LEU A 120 16.12 9.20 -17.19
CA LEU A 120 14.95 8.50 -17.71
C LEU A 120 13.76 9.44 -17.98
N VAL A 121 13.75 10.62 -17.36
CA VAL A 121 12.65 11.62 -17.45
C VAL A 121 12.23 11.94 -18.89
N PRO A 122 13.15 12.15 -19.86
CA PRO A 122 12.75 12.40 -21.25
C PRO A 122 11.88 11.28 -21.83
N GLY A 123 12.20 10.02 -21.53
CA GLY A 123 11.41 8.87 -21.97
C GLY A 123 10.02 8.83 -21.31
N MET A 124 9.95 9.11 -20.01
CA MET A 124 8.68 9.20 -19.27
C MET A 124 7.76 10.29 -19.85
N ILE A 125 8.34 11.43 -20.26
CA ILE A 125 7.60 12.54 -20.87
C ILE A 125 6.91 12.11 -22.18
N GLU A 126 7.55 11.26 -22.99
CA GLU A 126 6.93 10.76 -24.22
C GLU A 126 5.68 9.92 -23.95
N GLU A 127 5.71 9.04 -22.94
CA GLU A 127 4.51 8.28 -22.53
C GLU A 127 3.43 9.19 -21.96
N ILE A 128 3.81 10.18 -21.15
CA ILE A 128 2.86 11.17 -20.60
C ILE A 128 2.20 11.97 -21.74
N LYS A 129 2.93 12.30 -22.81
CA LYS A 129 2.35 12.98 -23.99
C LYS A 129 1.31 12.11 -24.70
N ILE A 130 1.53 10.80 -24.78
CA ILE A 130 0.55 9.85 -25.35
C ILE A 130 -0.69 9.81 -24.46
N PHE A 131 -0.52 9.57 -23.15
CA PHE A 131 -1.61 9.57 -22.19
C PHE A 131 -2.44 10.86 -22.22
N LYS A 132 -1.78 12.03 -22.22
CA LYS A 132 -2.43 13.34 -22.35
C LYS A 132 -3.28 13.45 -23.63
N ARG A 133 -2.78 12.92 -24.74
CA ARG A 133 -3.51 12.93 -26.03
C ARG A 133 -4.75 12.06 -25.96
N LEU A 134 -4.64 10.87 -25.36
CA LEU A 134 -5.77 9.97 -25.13
C LEU A 134 -6.84 10.63 -24.26
N LEU A 135 -6.45 11.22 -23.12
CA LEU A 135 -7.41 11.93 -22.27
C LEU A 135 -8.12 13.08 -23.00
N ARG A 136 -7.37 13.86 -23.78
CA ARG A 136 -7.96 14.94 -24.61
C ARG A 136 -8.93 14.44 -25.65
N LYS A 137 -8.69 13.26 -26.23
CA LYS A 137 -9.60 12.64 -27.20
C LYS A 137 -10.92 12.26 -26.53
N HIS A 138 -10.86 11.50 -25.44
CA HIS A 138 -12.06 11.09 -24.69
C HIS A 138 -12.88 12.29 -24.18
N ALA A 139 -12.19 13.35 -23.70
CA ALA A 139 -12.84 14.58 -23.27
C ALA A 139 -13.58 15.29 -24.41
N LYS A 140 -13.04 15.29 -25.63
CA LYS A 140 -13.73 15.86 -26.81
C LYS A 140 -14.92 15.02 -27.25
N ASP A 141 -14.78 13.69 -27.16
CA ASP A 141 -15.82 12.75 -27.55
C ASP A 141 -16.96 12.67 -26.50
N GLY A 142 -16.79 13.33 -25.34
CA GLY A 142 -17.78 13.37 -24.26
C GLY A 142 -17.94 12.03 -23.55
N GLN A 143 -16.96 11.12 -23.68
CA GLN A 143 -17.03 9.76 -23.16
C GLN A 143 -16.54 9.70 -21.71
N MET A 144 -17.31 9.04 -20.86
CA MET A 144 -16.85 8.64 -19.53
C MET A 144 -15.85 7.49 -19.67
N ILE A 145 -14.71 7.61 -18.99
CA ILE A 145 -13.66 6.58 -18.97
C ILE A 145 -13.26 6.23 -17.54
N SER A 146 -12.74 5.02 -17.37
CA SER A 146 -12.03 4.65 -16.15
C SER A 146 -10.64 5.31 -16.13
N LEU A 147 -10.46 6.31 -15.26
CA LEU A 147 -9.15 6.95 -15.11
C LEU A 147 -8.13 6.00 -14.46
N GLU A 148 -8.59 5.06 -13.63
CA GLU A 148 -7.75 4.03 -13.03
C GLU A 148 -7.10 3.17 -14.11
N GLU A 149 -7.89 2.64 -15.05
CA GLU A 149 -7.39 1.81 -16.15
C GLU A 149 -6.44 2.59 -17.06
N ALA A 150 -6.81 3.82 -17.43
CA ALA A 150 -5.97 4.66 -18.26
C ALA A 150 -4.62 4.99 -17.58
N SER A 151 -4.63 5.22 -16.26
CA SER A 151 -3.42 5.53 -15.49
C SER A 151 -2.57 4.28 -15.25
N LEU A 152 -3.19 3.11 -15.11
CA LEU A 152 -2.51 1.83 -15.02
C LEU A 152 -1.71 1.55 -16.31
N ASN A 153 -2.34 1.76 -17.47
CA ASN A 153 -1.67 1.61 -18.77
C ASN A 153 -0.45 2.54 -18.89
N LEU A 154 -0.60 3.82 -18.54
CA LEU A 154 0.53 4.76 -18.50
C LEU A 154 1.65 4.26 -17.56
N THR A 155 1.29 3.73 -16.39
CA THR A 155 2.27 3.23 -15.43
C THR A 155 3.05 2.05 -16.00
N ILE A 156 2.37 1.12 -16.67
CA ILE A 156 2.99 -0.03 -17.35
C ILE A 156 3.89 0.44 -18.50
N ASP A 157 3.44 1.40 -19.31
CA ASP A 157 4.22 1.96 -20.43
C ASP A 157 5.51 2.63 -19.92
N ILE A 158 5.41 3.42 -18.84
CA ILE A 158 6.58 4.06 -18.21
C ILE A 158 7.54 3.00 -17.66
N ILE A 159 7.05 2.04 -16.88
CA ILE A 159 7.89 0.98 -16.29
C ILE A 159 8.56 0.18 -17.41
N GLY A 160 7.81 -0.21 -18.43
CA GLY A 160 8.31 -0.97 -19.56
C GLY A 160 9.40 -0.21 -20.32
N ARG A 161 9.22 1.09 -20.55
CA ARG A 161 10.22 1.92 -21.24
C ARG A 161 11.53 2.09 -20.47
N VAL A 162 11.48 2.09 -19.13
CA VAL A 162 12.68 2.37 -18.32
C VAL A 162 13.39 1.11 -17.82
N ALA A 163 12.66 -0.01 -17.71
CA ALA A 163 13.18 -1.25 -17.14
C ALA A 163 13.49 -2.34 -18.20
N MET A 164 12.93 -2.24 -19.41
CA MET A 164 13.16 -3.18 -20.52
C MET A 164 13.87 -2.50 -21.68
#